data_AF-T0SDY7-F1
#
_entry.id   AF-T0SDY7-F1
#
_cell.length_a   1.000
_cell.length_b   1.000
_cell.length_c   1.000
_cell.angle_alpha   90.00
_cell.angle_beta   90.00
_cell.angle_gamma   90.00
#
_symmetry.space_group_name_H-M   'P 1'
#
loop_
_entity.id
_entity.type
_entity.pdbx_description
1 polymer ?
#
loop_
_entity_poly.entity_id
_entity_poly.type
_entity_poly.pdbx_seq_one_letter_code
_entity_poly.pdbx_strand_id
1 'polypeptide(L)'
;MKKIISLGLVLVGLNAAGQDLRSICENAYYATGYTKLHSYKVTIDWARISDHALVKLENIVYGDMFKVLKETDYARKTVYELKEAGSFSHEQYVKALEDLSILSGKNINCLYDL
;
A
#
# COMPACT_ATOMS: atom_id res chain seq x y z
N MET A 1 -19.19 -6.29 -40.50
CA MET A 1 -17.79 -6.45 -40.04
C MET A 1 -17.28 -5.09 -39.57
N LYS A 2 -17.25 -4.83 -38.25
CA LYS A 2 -16.60 -3.64 -37.68
C LYS A 2 -15.51 -4.14 -36.72
N LYS A 3 -14.26 -3.99 -37.13
CA LYS A 3 -13.09 -4.31 -36.30
C LYS A 3 -12.89 -3.15 -35.32
N ILE A 4 -13.21 -3.38 -34.05
CA ILE A 4 -12.77 -2.49 -32.97
C ILE A 4 -11.32 -2.88 -32.71
N ILE A 5 -10.40 -2.00 -33.13
CA ILE A 5 -9.00 -2.10 -32.76
C ILE A 5 -8.93 -1.57 -31.33
N SER A 6 -8.96 -2.48 -30.36
CA SER A 6 -8.62 -2.16 -28.98
C SER A 6 -7.17 -1.70 -28.95
N LEU A 7 -6.96 -0.38 -28.82
CA LEU A 7 -5.65 0.17 -28.52
C LEU A 7 -5.29 -0.28 -27.09
N GLY A 8 -4.64 -1.44 -26.99
CA GLY A 8 -3.97 -1.85 -25.78
C GLY A 8 -2.86 -0.85 -25.52
N LEU A 9 -3.08 0.05 -24.57
CA LEU A 9 -2.03 0.94 -24.07
C LEU A 9 -1.00 0.03 -23.38
N VAL A 10 0.03 -0.37 -24.13
CA VAL A 10 1.23 -0.97 -23.56
C VAL A 10 1.91 0.16 -22.80
N LEU A 11 1.65 0.23 -21.49
CA LEU A 11 2.43 1.03 -20.57
C LEU A 11 3.86 0.50 -20.63
N VAL A 12 4.69 1.23 -21.37
CA VAL A 12 6.12 1.02 -21.48
C VAL A 12 6.66 1.03 -20.05
N GLY A 13 7.19 -0.11 -19.62
CA GLY A 13 7.82 -0.27 -18.31
C GLY A 13 8.96 0.72 -18.18
N LEU A 14 8.71 1.81 -17.46
CA LEU A 14 9.77 2.60 -16.86
C LEU A 14 10.39 1.73 -15.78
N ASN A 15 11.67 1.42 -15.94
CA ASN A 15 12.49 0.76 -14.93
C ASN A 15 12.35 1.52 -13.60
N ALA A 16 11.49 1.05 -12.70
CA ALA A 16 11.36 1.55 -11.33
C ALA A 16 12.55 1.06 -10.48
N ALA A 17 13.75 1.49 -10.84
CA ALA A 17 14.92 1.33 -10.00
C ALA A 17 14.84 2.40 -8.89
N GLY A 18 14.36 2.01 -7.71
CA GLY A 18 14.52 2.78 -6.48
C GLY A 18 13.42 3.77 -6.09
N GLN A 19 12.23 3.70 -6.68
CA GLN A 19 11.09 4.47 -6.18
C GLN A 19 10.43 3.73 -5.01
N ASP A 20 10.22 4.44 -3.89
CA ASP A 20 9.55 3.89 -2.73
C ASP A 20 8.04 3.68 -2.99
N LEU A 21 7.41 2.84 -2.17
CA LEU A 21 6.00 2.47 -2.36
C LEU A 21 5.06 3.68 -2.34
N ARG A 22 5.32 4.66 -1.47
CA ARG A 22 4.49 5.86 -1.36
C ARG A 22 4.58 6.68 -2.64
N SER A 23 5.79 6.88 -3.16
CA SER A 23 6.04 7.54 -4.44
C SER A 23 5.42 6.79 -5.61
N ILE A 24 5.45 5.45 -5.62
CA ILE A 24 4.75 4.65 -6.63
C ILE A 24 3.24 4.92 -6.56
N CYS A 25 2.67 4.91 -5.34
CA CYS A 25 1.26 5.18 -5.13
C CYS A 25 0.87 6.62 -5.55
N GLU A 26 1.70 7.62 -5.24
CA GLU A 26 1.48 9.01 -5.64
C GLU A 26 1.68 9.23 -7.15
N ASN A 27 2.66 8.59 -7.79
CA ASN A 27 2.88 8.77 -9.22
C ASN A 27 1.77 8.16 -10.07
N ALA A 28 1.31 6.95 -9.73
CA ALA A 28 0.16 6.33 -10.37
C ALA A 28 -1.11 7.17 -10.20
N TYR A 29 -1.23 7.83 -9.05
CA TYR A 29 -2.26 8.82 -8.74
C TYR A 29 -2.22 10.05 -9.67
N TYR A 30 -1.05 10.69 -9.85
CA TYR A 30 -0.93 11.87 -10.72
C TYR A 30 -1.13 11.52 -12.21
N ALA A 31 -0.76 10.32 -12.64
CA ALA A 31 -0.91 9.87 -14.02
C ALA A 31 -2.37 9.59 -14.42
N THR A 32 -3.25 9.34 -13.46
CA THR A 32 -4.66 8.91 -13.67
C THR A 32 -5.68 10.01 -13.44
N GLY A 33 -5.26 11.15 -12.85
CA GLY A 33 -6.13 12.31 -12.60
C GLY A 33 -6.94 12.24 -11.32
N TYR A 34 -6.62 11.32 -10.41
CA TYR A 34 -7.18 11.31 -9.05
C TYR A 34 -6.80 12.60 -8.30
N THR A 35 -7.50 12.93 -7.19
CA THR A 35 -7.20 14.13 -6.37
C THR A 35 -6.43 13.93 -5.04
N LYS A 36 -6.39 12.72 -4.42
CA LYS A 36 -5.34 12.21 -3.50
C LYS A 36 -5.21 10.67 -3.55
N LEU A 37 -4.11 10.08 -3.07
CA LEU A 37 -4.04 8.65 -2.72
C LEU A 37 -5.16 8.31 -1.71
N HIS A 38 -5.92 7.22 -1.96
CA HIS A 38 -7.09 6.91 -1.14
C HIS A 38 -6.71 6.16 0.15
N SER A 39 -6.08 4.99 0.01
CA SER A 39 -5.66 4.11 1.12
C SER A 39 -4.65 3.04 0.63
N TYR A 40 -4.15 2.22 1.54
CA TYR A 40 -3.28 1.07 1.29
C TYR A 40 -3.97 -0.21 1.73
N LYS A 41 -3.87 -1.27 0.94
CA LYS A 41 -4.28 -2.61 1.32
C LYS A 41 -3.07 -3.42 1.75
N VAL A 42 -3.03 -3.86 3.01
CA VAL A 42 -1.97 -4.71 3.56
C VAL A 42 -2.55 -6.07 3.94
N THR A 43 -1.86 -7.16 3.60
CA THR A 43 -2.22 -8.51 4.08
C THR A 43 -1.12 -9.04 4.98
N ILE A 44 -1.47 -9.32 6.24
CA ILE A 44 -0.56 -9.91 7.22
C ILE A 44 -0.87 -11.40 7.33
N ASP A 45 0.17 -12.24 7.24
CA ASP A 45 0.08 -13.67 7.51
C ASP A 45 0.68 -13.97 8.87
N TRP A 46 -0.17 -14.22 9.86
CA TRP A 46 0.22 -14.35 11.26
C TRP A 46 1.16 -15.52 11.51
N ALA A 47 1.14 -16.55 10.65
CA ALA A 47 2.06 -17.68 10.75
C ALA A 47 3.52 -17.31 10.42
N ARG A 48 3.76 -16.11 9.86
CA ARG A 48 5.09 -15.64 9.41
C ARG A 48 5.64 -14.50 10.27
N ILE A 49 4.88 -14.05 11.27
CA ILE A 49 5.26 -12.95 12.16
C ILE A 49 5.89 -13.53 13.42
N SER A 50 7.10 -13.07 13.76
CA SER A 50 7.71 -13.36 15.07
C SER A 50 7.19 -12.39 16.14
N ASP A 51 7.32 -12.74 17.42
CA ASP A 51 6.87 -11.89 18.54
C ASP A 51 7.47 -10.48 18.50
N HIS A 52 8.76 -10.36 18.15
CA HIS A 52 9.41 -9.05 17.98
C HIS A 52 8.85 -8.26 16.79
N ALA A 53 8.51 -8.95 15.70
CA ALA A 53 7.89 -8.34 14.52
C ALA A 53 6.43 -7.92 14.79
N LEU A 54 5.73 -8.61 15.68
CA LEU A 54 4.36 -8.29 16.09
C LEU A 54 4.28 -6.91 16.74
N VAL A 55 5.12 -6.63 17.74
CA VAL A 55 5.13 -5.33 18.43
C VAL A 55 5.39 -4.18 17.46
N LYS A 56 6.33 -4.40 16.52
CA LYS A 56 6.62 -3.40 15.48
C LYS A 56 5.41 -3.19 14.55
N LEU A 57 4.75 -4.27 14.13
CA LEU A 57 3.57 -4.21 13.28
C LEU A 57 2.44 -3.44 13.98
N GLU A 58 2.13 -3.77 15.24
CA GLU A 58 1.07 -3.13 16.01
C GLU A 58 1.33 -1.63 16.18
N ASN A 59 2.57 -1.24 16.49
CA ASN A 59 2.94 0.17 16.58
C ASN A 59 2.79 0.93 15.27
N ILE A 60 2.96 0.27 14.11
CA ILE A 60 2.76 0.91 12.82
C ILE A 60 1.26 0.98 12.48
N VAL A 61 0.53 -0.13 12.60
CA VAL A 61 -0.88 -0.24 12.19
C VAL A 61 -1.81 0.52 13.12
N TYR A 62 -1.59 0.41 14.43
CA TYR A 62 -2.45 0.99 15.47
C TYR A 62 -1.83 2.20 16.17
N GLY A 63 -0.61 2.59 15.79
CA GLY A 63 -0.04 3.86 16.22
C GLY A 63 -0.65 5.06 15.49
N ASP A 64 -0.06 6.23 15.71
CA ASP A 64 -0.60 7.49 15.19
C ASP A 64 -0.39 7.68 13.68
N MET A 65 0.47 6.87 13.05
CA MET A 65 0.86 7.05 11.64
C MET A 65 -0.31 6.81 10.68
N PHE A 66 -1.02 5.69 10.87
CA PHE A 66 -2.10 5.28 9.98
C PHE A 66 -3.44 5.23 10.70
N LYS A 67 -4.48 5.66 9.99
CA LYS A 67 -5.86 5.36 10.34
C LYS A 67 -6.26 4.03 9.71
N VAL A 68 -6.67 3.06 10.51
CA VAL A 68 -7.31 1.83 10.03
C VAL A 68 -8.72 2.16 9.56
N LEU A 69 -8.97 2.02 8.26
CA LEU A 69 -10.28 2.23 7.65
C LEU A 69 -11.12 0.96 7.68
N LYS A 70 -10.47 -0.19 7.48
CA LYS A 70 -11.10 -1.51 7.50
C LYS A 70 -10.11 -2.55 8.00
N GLU A 71 -10.63 -3.50 8.75
CA GLU A 71 -9.94 -4.71 9.19
C GLU A 71 -10.81 -5.91 8.84
N THR A 72 -10.19 -6.97 8.32
CA THR A 72 -10.91 -8.20 7.99
C THR A 72 -10.04 -9.39 8.33
N ASP A 73 -10.48 -10.13 9.35
CA ASP A 73 -9.80 -11.32 9.82
C ASP A 73 -10.20 -12.56 9.03
N TYR A 74 -9.19 -13.33 8.69
CA TYR A 74 -9.27 -14.67 8.14
C TYR A 74 -8.52 -15.61 9.08
N ALA A 75 -8.76 -16.92 8.95
CA ALA A 75 -8.25 -17.93 9.88
C ALA A 75 -6.73 -17.86 10.19
N ARG A 76 -5.89 -17.33 9.29
CA ARG A 76 -4.44 -17.17 9.51
C ARG A 76 -3.89 -15.82 9.03
N LYS A 77 -4.77 -14.92 8.58
CA LYS A 77 -4.36 -13.68 7.93
C LYS A 77 -5.31 -12.57 8.30
N THR A 78 -4.82 -11.35 8.36
CA THR A 78 -5.68 -10.17 8.46
C THR A 78 -5.38 -9.23 7.31
N VAL A 79 -6.43 -8.69 6.71
CA VAL A 79 -6.35 -7.70 5.64
C VAL A 79 -6.75 -6.34 6.21
N TYR A 80 -5.80 -5.41 6.15
CA TYR A 80 -5.98 -4.04 6.60
C TYR A 80 -6.15 -3.11 5.41
N GLU A 81 -7.04 -2.14 5.56
CA GLU A 81 -7.08 -0.94 4.76
C GLU A 81 -6.62 0.25 5.61
N LEU A 82 -5.49 0.85 5.24
CA LEU A 82 -4.80 1.89 6.01
C LEU A 82 -4.81 3.22 5.25
N LYS A 83 -4.97 4.33 5.95
CA LYS A 83 -4.84 5.68 5.37
C LYS A 83 -3.85 6.51 6.18
N GLU A 84 -3.03 7.31 5.52
CA GLU A 84 -2.15 8.26 6.21
C GLU A 84 -2.98 9.19 7.12
N ALA A 85 -2.57 9.33 8.38
CA ALA A 85 -3.24 10.23 9.33
C ALA A 85 -3.03 11.73 8.99
N GLY A 86 -2.02 12.07 8.19
CA GLY A 86 -1.72 13.44 7.74
C GLY A 86 -0.89 14.28 8.71
N SER A 87 -0.49 13.71 9.85
CA SER A 87 0.31 14.41 10.89
C SER A 87 1.82 14.15 10.79
N PHE A 88 2.26 13.32 9.85
CA PHE A 88 3.66 12.90 9.68
C PHE A 88 4.22 13.35 8.33
N SER A 89 5.55 13.41 8.23
CA SER A 89 6.23 13.79 6.98
C SER A 89 6.18 12.67 5.94
N HIS A 90 6.42 13.04 4.68
CA HIS A 90 6.55 12.10 3.55
C HIS A 90 7.54 10.97 3.90
N GLU A 91 8.75 11.30 4.34
CA GLU A 91 9.81 10.33 4.64
C GLU A 91 9.42 9.37 5.79
N GLN A 92 8.67 9.86 6.78
CA GLN A 92 8.18 9.01 7.86
C GLN A 92 7.18 7.98 7.34
N TYR A 93 6.29 8.38 6.44
CA TYR A 93 5.35 7.46 5.78
C TYR A 93 6.07 6.45 4.88
N VAL A 94 7.06 6.90 4.10
CA VAL A 94 7.89 6.01 3.28
C VAL A 94 8.49 4.90 4.13
N LYS A 95 9.16 5.27 5.23
CA LYS A 95 9.80 4.30 6.13
C LYS A 95 8.80 3.34 6.76
N ALA A 96 7.65 3.84 7.20
CA ALA A 96 6.62 3.00 7.81
C ALA A 96 6.02 2.00 6.80
N LEU A 97 5.81 2.43 5.55
CA LEU A 97 5.34 1.58 4.46
C LEU A 97 6.38 0.55 4.01
N GLU A 98 7.67 0.89 4.01
CA GLU A 98 8.76 -0.05 3.78
C GLU A 98 8.80 -1.14 4.86
N ASP A 99 8.71 -0.73 6.13
CA ASP A 99 8.65 -1.64 7.26
C ASP A 99 7.42 -2.57 7.18
N LEU A 100 6.24 -2.02 6.88
CA LEU A 100 5.03 -2.81 6.64
C LEU A 100 5.18 -3.75 5.44
N SER A 101 5.83 -3.31 4.37
CA SER A 101 6.09 -4.14 3.20
C SER A 101 6.96 -5.34 3.58
N ILE A 102 8.01 -5.14 4.37
CA ILE A 102 8.87 -6.24 4.84
C ILE A 102 8.08 -7.19 5.74
N LEU A 103 7.35 -6.66 6.73
CA LEU A 103 6.58 -7.45 7.70
C LEU A 103 5.45 -8.25 7.04
N SER A 104 4.77 -7.69 6.05
CA SER A 104 3.71 -8.36 5.29
C SER A 104 4.24 -9.34 4.24
N GLY A 105 5.56 -9.48 4.07
CA GLY A 105 6.14 -10.29 3.00
C GLY A 105 5.87 -9.72 1.60
N LYS A 106 5.92 -8.39 1.49
CA LYS A 106 5.65 -7.54 0.31
C LYS A 106 4.20 -7.59 -0.18
N ASN A 107 3.25 -7.83 0.73
CA ASN A 107 1.82 -7.87 0.42
C ASN A 107 1.12 -6.56 0.77
N ILE A 108 1.58 -5.47 0.15
CA ILE A 108 0.98 -4.15 0.28
C ILE A 108 0.70 -3.58 -1.11
N ASN A 109 -0.49 -3.01 -1.30
CA ASN A 109 -0.92 -2.42 -2.56
C ASN A 109 -1.58 -1.06 -2.33
N CYS A 110 -1.41 -0.15 -3.28
CA CYS A 110 -2.16 1.11 -3.30
C CYS A 110 -3.63 0.83 -3.66
N LEU A 111 -4.56 1.45 -2.95
CA LEU A 111 -5.97 1.50 -3.33
C LEU A 111 -6.28 2.91 -3.83
N TYR A 112 -6.98 2.95 -4.97
CA TYR A 112 -7.48 4.17 -5.59
C TYR A 112 -9.00 4.11 -5.65
N ASP A 113 -9.65 5.26 -5.51
CA ASP A 113 -11.08 5.42 -5.76
C ASP A 113 -11.25 5.45 -7.29
N LEU A 114 -11.82 4.39 -7.88
CA LEU A 114 -11.99 4.25 -9.34
C LEU A 114 -13.31 4.86 -9.82
#